data_AF-A0AAV5VE65-F1
#
_entry.id   AF-A0AAV5VE65-F1
#
_cell.length_a   1.000
_cell.length_b   1.000
_cell.length_c   1.000
_cell.angle_alpha   90.00
_cell.angle_beta   90.00
_cell.angle_gamma   90.00
#
_symmetry.space_group_name_H-M   'P 1'
#
loop_
_entity.id
_entity.type
_entity.pdbx_description
1 polymer ?
#
loop_
_entity_poly.entity_id
_entity_poly.type
_entity_poly.pdbx_seq_one_letter_code
_entity_poly.pdbx_strand_id
1 'polypeptide(L)'
;RFLEEFIPIRIIGEGAFGIVYEAEHRLTKLKYAVKRVHIKPNLRLMRRARREATMLANLDHPGIVRYQHSCIEKPPPGWQTSRWRFLLQSANEKK
;
A
#
# COMPACT_ATOMS: atom_id res chain seq x y z
N ARG A 1 -2.53 -3.50 9.96
CA ARG A 1 -3.72 -3.83 9.14
C ARG A 1 -3.35 -4.44 7.79
N PHE A 2 -2.49 -3.83 6.98
CA PHE A 2 -2.15 -4.36 5.65
C PHE A 2 -1.72 -5.84 5.64
N LEU A 3 -0.80 -6.26 6.52
CA LEU A 3 -0.33 -7.65 6.56
C LEU A 3 -1.39 -8.65 7.10
N GLU A 4 -2.41 -8.15 7.81
CA GLU A 4 -3.53 -8.96 8.28
C GLU A 4 -4.51 -9.27 7.14
N GLU A 5 -4.71 -8.34 6.22
CA GLU A 5 -5.66 -8.48 5.10
C GLU A 5 -5.00 -8.98 3.80
N PHE A 6 -3.70 -8.70 3.62
CA PHE A 6 -2.99 -8.94 2.37
C PHE A 6 -1.69 -9.73 2.57
N ILE A 7 -1.33 -10.48 1.52
CA ILE A 7 -0.04 -11.13 1.35
C ILE A 7 0.72 -10.33 0.29
N PRO A 8 1.81 -9.63 0.64
CA PRO A 8 2.62 -8.95 -0.35
C PRO A 8 3.37 -9.99 -1.20
N ILE A 9 3.32 -9.84 -2.52
CA ILE A 9 3.93 -10.78 -3.49
C ILE A 9 5.28 -10.25 -3.97
N ARG A 10 5.29 -9.05 -4.54
CA ARG A 10 6.51 -8.42 -5.07
C ARG A 10 6.35 -6.91 -5.17
N ILE A 11 7.48 -6.23 -5.29
CA ILE A 11 7.52 -4.81 -5.63
C ILE A 11 7.29 -4.67 -7.13
N ILE A 12 6.37 -3.79 -7.52
CA ILE A 12 6.07 -3.48 -8.93
C ILE A 12 6.38 -2.01 -9.29
N GLY A 13 6.80 -1.20 -8.32
CA GLY A 13 7.30 0.15 -8.56
C GLY A 13 7.90 0.78 -7.31
N GLU A 14 8.97 1.55 -7.48
CA GLU A 14 9.60 2.36 -6.44
C GLU A 14 9.83 3.77 -6.97
N GLY A 15 9.59 4.80 -6.15
CA GLY A 15 9.84 6.18 -6.54
C GLY A 15 9.79 7.13 -5.35
N ALA A 16 9.89 8.44 -5.64
CA ALA A 16 9.96 9.49 -4.62
C ALA A 16 8.80 9.48 -3.62
N PHE A 17 7.63 9.00 -4.04
CA PHE A 17 6.41 8.96 -3.23
C PHE A 17 6.19 7.63 -2.50
N GLY A 18 7.12 6.67 -2.62
CA GLY A 18 7.08 5.39 -1.93
C GLY A 18 7.13 4.19 -2.86
N ILE A 19 6.56 3.08 -2.39
CA ILE A 19 6.68 1.76 -3.02
C ILE A 19 5.29 1.23 -3.35
N VAL A 20 5.17 0.61 -4.52
CA VAL A 20 3.97 -0.11 -4.96
C VAL A 20 4.25 -1.60 -4.95
N TYR A 21 3.36 -2.36 -4.31
CA TYR A 21 3.40 -3.81 -4.25
C TYR A 21 2.28 -4.43 -5.06
N GLU A 22 2.56 -5.54 -5.72
CA GLU A 22 1.52 -6.53 -6.01
C GLU A 22 1.24 -7.27 -4.70
N ALA A 23 -0.02 -7.30 -4.28
CA ALA A 23 -0.44 -7.99 -3.07
C ALA A 23 -1.75 -8.75 -3.32
N GLU A 24 -1.87 -9.93 -2.72
CA GLU A 24 -3.09 -10.73 -2.78
C GLU A 24 -3.90 -10.54 -1.51
N HIS A 25 -5.19 -10.23 -1.65
CA HIS A 25 -6.10 -10.19 -0.50
C HIS A 25 -6.37 -11.62 -0.01
N ARG A 26 -6.16 -11.86 1.29
CA ARG A 26 -6.14 -13.23 1.85
C ARG A 26 -7.42 -14.01 1.65
N LEU A 27 -8.57 -13.35 1.79
CA LEU A 27 -9.89 -13.97 1.73
C LEU A 27 -10.41 -14.09 0.30
N THR A 28 -10.29 -13.01 -0.49
CA THR A 28 -10.88 -12.96 -1.84
C THR A 28 -9.94 -13.49 -2.92
N LYS A 29 -8.66 -13.69 -2.61
CA LYS A 29 -7.60 -14.11 -3.55
C LYS A 29 -7.38 -13.16 -4.72
N LEU A 30 -8.00 -11.97 -4.68
CA LEU A 30 -7.81 -10.95 -5.69
C LEU A 30 -6.47 -10.24 -5.48
N LYS A 31 -5.81 -9.93 -6.59
CA LYS A 31 -4.55 -9.21 -6.63
C LYS A 31 -4.79 -7.72 -6.79
N TYR A 32 -4.02 -6.93 -6.05
CA TYR A 32 -4.11 -5.48 -6.02
C TYR A 32 -2.72 -4.85 -6.13
N ALA A 33 -2.68 -3.66 -6.72
CA ALA A 33 -1.56 -2.75 -6.59
C ALA A 33 -1.75 -1.90 -5.32
N VAL A 34 -0.87 -2.07 -4.33
CA VAL A 34 -0.93 -1.34 -3.06
C VAL A 34 0.23 -0.34 -3.01
N LYS A 35 -0.10 0.96 -3.09
CA LYS A 35 0.88 2.04 -3.00
C LYS A 35 1.03 2.51 -1.55
N ARG A 36 2.19 2.26 -0.96
CA ARG A 36 2.51 2.78 0.37
C ARG A 36 3.23 4.12 0.26
N VAL A 37 2.62 5.15 0.85
CA VAL A 37 3.16 6.52 0.87
C VAL A 37 3.66 6.86 2.26
N HIS A 38 4.91 7.32 2.37
CA HIS A 38 5.42 7.81 3.64
C HIS A 38 4.93 9.25 3.88
N ILE A 39 4.21 9.45 4.97
CA ILE A 39 3.69 10.76 5.35
C ILE A 39 4.36 11.15 6.67
N LYS A 40 5.16 12.22 6.65
CA LYS A 40 5.68 12.84 7.87
C LYS A 40 4.51 13.23 8.78
N PRO A 41 4.66 13.17 10.12
CA PRO A 41 3.59 13.49 11.08
C PRO A 41 3.26 14.99 11.07
N ASN A 42 2.62 15.43 10.00
CA ASN A 42 2.26 16.81 9.71
C ASN A 42 0.81 16.82 9.22
N LEU A 43 -0.05 17.52 9.96
CA LEU A 43 -1.49 17.55 9.71
C LEU A 43 -1.86 18.06 8.32
N ARG A 44 -1.05 18.95 7.72
CA ARG A 44 -1.27 19.46 6.36
C ARG A 44 -0.98 18.39 5.31
N LEU A 45 0.11 17.64 5.47
CA LEU A 45 0.47 16.54 4.57
C LEU A 45 -0.54 15.40 4.67
N MET A 46 -0.97 15.04 5.88
CA MET A 46 -2.02 14.04 6.10
C MET A 46 -3.35 14.45 5.45
N ARG A 47 -3.75 15.72 5.59
CA ARG A 47 -4.95 16.25 4.92
C ARG A 47 -4.83 16.19 3.40
N ARG A 48 -3.66 16.51 2.84
CA ARG A 48 -3.42 16.42 1.39
C ARG A 48 -3.55 14.98 0.89
N ALA A 49 -2.88 14.04 1.54
CA ALA A 49 -2.96 12.62 1.18
C ALA A 49 -4.41 12.09 1.27
N ARG A 50 -5.16 12.48 2.31
CA ARG A 50 -6.57 12.12 2.45
C ARG A 50 -7.41 12.69 1.31
N ARG A 51 -7.22 13.96 0.94
CA ARG A 51 -7.93 14.59 -0.18
C ARG A 51 -7.67 13.87 -1.49
N GLU A 52 -6.42 13.54 -1.79
CA GLU A 52 -6.05 12.78 -2.99
C GLU A 52 -6.74 11.40 -3.01
N ALA A 53 -6.74 10.67 -1.89
CA ALA A 53 -7.45 9.39 -1.79
C ALA A 53 -8.97 9.55 -1.96
N THR A 54 -9.58 10.59 -1.39
CA THR A 54 -11.01 10.87 -1.58
C THR A 54 -11.35 11.22 -3.03
N MET A 55 -10.50 11.99 -3.71
CA MET A 55 -10.70 12.29 -5.13
C MET A 55 -10.66 11.02 -5.97
N LEU A 56 -9.66 10.15 -5.75
CA LEU A 56 -9.56 8.87 -6.45
C LEU A 56 -10.74 7.94 -6.17
N ALA A 57 -11.27 7.94 -4.95
CA ALA A 57 -12.43 7.13 -4.57
C ALA A 57 -13.72 7.51 -5.33
N ASN A 58 -13.81 8.74 -5.82
CA ASN A 58 -14.97 9.22 -6.56
C ASN A 58 -14.86 9.02 -8.09
N LEU A 59 -13.73 8.48 -8.59
CA LEU A 59 -13.55 8.23 -10.02
C LEU A 59 -13.99 6.80 -10.36
N ASP A 60 -15.01 6.68 -11.20
CA ASP A 60 -15.48 5.40 -11.75
C ASP A 60 -15.60 5.52 -13.27
N HIS A 61 -14.54 5.10 -13.97
CA HIS A 61 -14.45 5.17 -15.43
C HIS A 61 -13.55 4.05 -15.94
N PRO A 62 -13.88 3.37 -17.06
CA PRO A 62 -13.11 2.22 -17.57
C PRO A 62 -11.64 2.54 -17.91
N GLY A 63 -11.35 3.78 -18.28
CA GLY A 63 -9.98 4.26 -18.56
C GLY A 63 -9.19 4.76 -17.33
N ILE A 64 -9.77 4.73 -16.13
CA ILE A 64 -9.13 5.19 -14.89
C ILE A 64 -8.98 4.00 -13.96
N VAL A 65 -7.81 3.88 -13.31
CA VAL A 65 -7.57 2.79 -12.35
C VAL A 65 -8.54 2.92 -11.18
N ARG A 66 -9.36 1.89 -10.99
CA ARG A 66 -10.37 1.86 -9.91
C ARG A 66 -9.70 1.83 -8.54
N TYR A 67 -9.98 2.86 -7.75
CA TYR A 67 -9.61 2.91 -6.35
C TYR A 67 -10.46 1.93 -5.52
N GLN A 68 -9.86 1.32 -4.50
CA GLN A 68 -10.55 0.36 -3.62
C GLN A 68 -10.65 0.91 -2.20
N HIS A 69 -9.51 1.07 -1.53
CA HIS A 69 -9.46 1.49 -0.14
C HIS A 69 -8.12 2.15 0.21
N SER A 70 -8.08 2.95 1.27
CA SER A 70 -6.85 3.47 1.87
C SER A 70 -6.93 3.51 3.39
N CYS A 71 -5.81 3.23 4.04
CA CYS A 71 -5.68 3.31 5.49
C CYS A 71 -4.39 4.02 5.88
N ILE A 72 -4.38 4.56 7.10
CA ILE A 72 -3.18 5.13 7.72
C ILE A 72 -2.69 4.12 8.76
N GLU A 73 -1.43 3.70 8.62
CA GLU A 73 -0.77 2.82 9.58
C GLU A 73 0.38 3.54 10.26
N LYS A 74 0.60 3.23 11.55
CA LYS A 74 1.75 3.68 12.34
C LYS A 74 2.64 2.47 12.63
N PRO A 75 3.44 2.00 11.65
CA PRO A 75 4.28 0.84 11.89
C PRO A 75 5.46 1.20 12.79
N PRO A 76 6.08 0.20 13.44
CA PRO A 76 7.23 0.42 14.31
C PRO A 76 8.43 0.99 13.53
N PRO A 77 9.39 1.64 14.21
CA PRO A 77 10.60 2.16 13.57
C PRO A 77 11.32 1.10 12.70
N GLY A 78 11.87 1.52 11.56
CA GLY A 78 12.56 0.63 10.61
C GLY A 78 11.64 -0.12 9.62
N TRP A 79 10.31 0.04 9.73
CA TRP A 79 9.36 -0.35 8.67
C TRP A 79 9.33 0.61 7.47
N GLN A 80 10.33 1.45 7.31
CA GLN A 80 10.41 2.39 6.17
C GLN A 80 11.57 2.02 5.24
N THR A 81 12.56 1.32 5.79
CA THR A 81 13.76 0.80 5.11
C THR A 81 13.53 -0.58 4.48
N SER A 82 14.56 -1.16 3.88
CA SER A 82 14.62 -2.46 3.19
C SER A 82 14.04 -3.67 3.96
N ARG A 83 13.59 -3.50 5.21
CA ARG A 83 12.90 -4.51 6.04
C ARG A 83 11.73 -5.20 5.30
N TRP A 84 11.12 -4.53 4.32
CA TRP A 84 10.07 -5.11 3.48
C TRP A 84 10.54 -6.17 2.50
N ARG A 85 11.77 -6.06 2.00
CA ARG A 85 12.35 -7.11 1.16
C ARG A 85 12.49 -8.42 1.95
N PHE A 86 12.84 -8.31 3.24
CA PHE A 86 12.85 -9.44 4.15
C PHE A 86 11.44 -10.01 4.42
N LEU A 87 10.43 -9.16 4.61
CA LEU A 87 9.04 -9.63 4.78
C LEU A 87 8.49 -10.34 3.53
N LEU A 88 8.89 -9.90 2.33
CA LEU A 88 8.55 -10.59 1.08
C LEU A 88 9.21 -11.98 1.00
N GLN A 89 10.48 -12.10 1.39
CA GLN A 89 11.19 -13.39 1.44
C GLN A 89 10.52 -14.35 2.44
N SER A 90 10.26 -13.91 3.67
CA SER A 90 9.64 -14.75 4.70
C SER A 90 8.19 -15.14 4.40
N ALA A 91 7.46 -14.34 3.62
CA ALA A 91 6.11 -14.69 3.16
C ALA A 91 6.15 -15.74 2.04
N ASN A 92 7.22 -15.77 1.24
CA ASN A 92 7.39 -16.72 0.15
C ASN A 92 7.95 -18.08 0.63
N GLU A 93 8.66 -18.11 1.75
CA GLU A 93 9.18 -19.34 2.40
C GLU A 93 8.11 -20.15 3.15
N LYS A 94 6.94 -19.57 3.45
CA LYS A 94 5.82 -20.27 4.11
C LYS A 94 4.77 -20.81 3.13
N LYS A 95 5.12 -20.93 1.84
CA LYS A 95 4.28 -21.53 0.80
C LYS A 95 4.56 -23.01 0.65
#